data_AF-A0A7V9I199-F1
#
_entry.id   AF-A0A7V9I199-F1
#
_cell.length_a   1.000
_cell.length_b   1.000
_cell.length_c   1.000
_cell.angle_alpha   90.00
_cell.angle_beta   90.00
_cell.angle_gamma   90.00
#
_symmetry.space_group_name_H-M   'P 1'
#
loop_
_entity.id
_entity.type
_entity.pdbx_description
1 polymer ?
#
loop_
_entity_poly.entity_id
_entity_poly.type
_entity_poly.pdbx_seq_one_letter_code
_entity_poly.pdbx_strand_id
1 'polypeptide(L)' 'MRLRTAMVTMGLMACASVASADVKLVAQMTGKMMGMNPSGETVTYIKGNKMRSDQTMGGNQMSTFMDVDSGEMITLN' A
#
# COMPACT_ATOMS: atom_id res chain seq x y z
N MET A 1 10.75 39.86 -9.58
CA MET A 1 9.56 39.14 -9.06
C MET A 1 9.36 37.77 -9.72
N ARG A 2 9.46 37.65 -11.06
CA ARG A 2 9.27 36.39 -11.81
C ARG A 2 10.19 35.22 -11.43
N LEU A 3 11.45 35.50 -11.08
CA LEU A 3 12.42 34.47 -10.68
C LEU A 3 12.08 33.80 -9.34
N ARG A 4 11.52 34.58 -8.39
CA ARG A 4 11.11 34.07 -7.08
C ARG A 4 9.89 33.14 -7.20
N THR A 5 8.93 33.52 -8.04
CA THR A 5 7.76 32.67 -8.32
C THR A 5 8.18 31.36 -9.00
N ALA A 6 9.10 31.41 -9.96
CA ALA A 6 9.59 30.20 -10.63
C ALA A 6 10.27 29.21 -9.67
N MET A 7 11.09 29.70 -8.73
CA MET A 7 11.72 28.85 -7.71
C MET A 7 10.70 28.22 -6.76
N VAL A 8 9.69 28.98 -6.33
CA VAL A 8 8.63 28.45 -5.46
C VAL A 8 7.83 27.37 -6.18
N THR A 9 7.46 27.59 -7.45
CA THR A 9 6.74 26.59 -8.25
C THR A 9 7.55 25.32 -8.47
N MET A 10 8.85 25.42 -8.75
CA MET A 10 9.72 24.24 -8.88
C MET A 10 9.88 23.48 -7.56
N GLY A 11 10.00 24.18 -6.43
CA GLY A 11 10.05 23.55 -5.12
C GLY A 11 8.76 22.78 -4.78
N LEU A 12 7.60 23.33 -5.13
CA LEU A 12 6.31 22.68 -4.95
C LEU A 12 6.17 21.40 -5.80
N MET A 13 6.64 21.40 -7.06
CA MET A 13 6.59 20.21 -7.90
C MET A 13 7.54 19.11 -7.44
N ALA A 14 8.71 19.46 -6.90
CA ALA A 14 9.66 18.49 -6.35
C ALA A 14 9.11 17.75 -5.11
N CYS A 15 8.26 18.40 -4.32
CA CYS A 15 7.60 17.76 -3.18
C CYS A 15 6.45 16.82 -3.60
N ALA A 16 5.90 16.96 -4.81
CA ALA A 16 4.81 16.11 -5.29
C ALA A 16 5.30 14.76 -5.83
N SER A 17 6.58 14.61 -6.16
CA SER A 17 7.13 13.37 -6.77
C SER A 17 7.39 12.24 -5.78
N VAL A 18 7.35 12.49 -4.46
CA VAL A 18 7.58 11.45 -3.44
C VAL A 18 6.40 10.49 -3.27
N ALA A 19 5.26 10.75 -3.94
CA ALA A 19 4.08 9.88 -3.88
C ALA A 19 4.20 8.59 -4.72
N SER A 20 5.29 8.40 -5.47
CA SER A 20 5.51 7.23 -6.36
C SER A 20 6.57 6.26 -5.83
N ALA A 21 6.71 6.12 -4.52
CA ALA A 21 7.58 5.10 -3.95
C ALA A 21 6.86 3.74 -3.94
N ASP A 22 7.50 2.71 -4.50
CA ASP A 22 7.03 1.34 -4.36
C ASP A 22 7.27 0.89 -2.91
N VAL A 23 6.21 0.50 -2.21
CA VAL A 23 6.27 0.09 -0.80
C VAL A 23 5.82 -1.35 -0.66
N LYS A 24 6.59 -2.14 0.10
CA LYS A 24 6.16 -3.44 0.61
C LYS A 24 5.94 -3.33 2.11
N LEU A 25 4.69 -3.47 2.54
CA LEU A 25 4.31 -3.57 3.94
C LEU A 25 4.13 -5.06 4.28
N VAL A 26 4.83 -5.52 5.31
CA VAL A 26 4.66 -6.87 5.85
C VAL A 26 4.16 -6.71 7.28
N ALA A 27 2.89 -7.02 7.50
CA ALA A 27 2.27 -7.03 8.82
C ALA A 27 2.15 -8.48 9.29
N GLN A 28 3.02 -8.87 10.21
CA GLN A 28 2.95 -10.17 10.87
C GLN A 28 2.20 -10.00 12.20
N MET A 29 1.00 -10.56 12.29
CA MET A 29 0.29 -10.65 13.56
C MET A 29 0.67 -11.97 14.24
N THR A 30 1.48 -11.86 15.29
CA THR A 30 1.81 -12.97 16.18
C THR A 30 1.28 -12.65 17.57
N GLY A 31 0.35 -13.46 18.09
CA GLY A 31 -0.17 -13.27 19.44
C GLY A 31 -1.21 -14.33 19.79
N LYS A 32 -1.23 -14.74 21.07
CA LYS A 32 -2.29 -15.57 21.63
C LYS A 32 -3.42 -14.67 22.10
N MET A 33 -4.37 -14.35 21.23
CA MET A 33 -5.62 -13.72 21.65
C MET A 33 -6.58 -14.83 22.13
N MET A 34 -6.84 -14.87 23.44
CA MET A 34 -7.93 -15.66 24.06
C MET A 34 -7.98 -17.13 23.59
N GLY A 35 -6.85 -17.85 23.64
CA GLY A 35 -6.81 -19.29 23.38
C GLY A 35 -6.90 -19.71 21.90
N MET A 36 -7.12 -18.77 20.97
CA MET A 36 -6.90 -18.99 19.53
C MET A 36 -5.57 -18.36 19.13
N ASN A 37 -4.88 -19.01 18.20
CA ASN A 37 -3.64 -18.51 17.62
C ASN A 37 -3.99 -17.85 16.27
N PRO A 38 -4.41 -16.56 16.21
CA PRO A 38 -4.51 -15.86 14.93
C PRO A 38 -3.10 -15.50 14.48
N SER A 39 -2.30 -16.52 14.13
CA SER A 39 -1.10 -16.30 13.33
C SER A 39 -1.57 -15.98 11.92
N GLY A 40 -1.47 -14.70 11.55
CA GLY A 40 -1.84 -14.22 10.24
C GLY A 40 -0.74 -13.33 9.68
N GLU A 41 -0.44 -13.50 8.40
CA GLU A 41 0.50 -12.67 7.66
C GLU A 41 -0.27 -11.86 6.62
N THR A 42 -0.14 -10.54 6.68
CA THR A 42 -0.68 -9.64 5.66
C THR A 42 0.48 -8.95 4.96
N VAL A 43 0.60 -9.15 3.66
CA VAL A 43 1.60 -8.50 2.82
C VAL A 43 0.91 -7.55 1.85
N THR A 44 1.16 -6.26 1.98
CA THR A 44 0.62 -5.24 1.08
C THR A 44 1.74 -4.65 0.24
N TYR A 45 1.62 -4.81 -1.07
CA TYR A 45 2.47 -4.21 -2.08
C TYR A 45 1.76 -2.99 -2.66
N ILE A 46 2.45 -1.86 -2.69
CA ILE A 46 1.99 -0.62 -3.33
C ILE A 46 3.03 -0.29 -4.39
N LYS A 47 2.62 -0.20 -5.65
CA LYS A 47 3.48 0.13 -6.78
C LYS A 47 2.79 1.17 -7.64
N GLY A 48 3.24 2.42 -7.52
CA GLY A 48 2.52 3.57 -8.08
C GLY A 48 1.05 3.55 -7.69
N ASN A 49 0.16 3.46 -8.68
CA ASN A 49 -1.29 3.49 -8.50
C ASN A 49 -1.93 2.10 -8.34
N LYS A 50 -1.13 1.03 -8.28
CA LYS A 50 -1.61 -0.33 -8.09
C LYS A 50 -1.24 -0.81 -6.69
N MET A 51 -2.17 -1.45 -6.02
CA MET A 51 -1.99 -2.08 -4.72
C MET A 51 -2.41 -3.54 -4.77
N ARG A 52 -1.66 -4.40 -4.10
CA ARG A 52 -1.99 -5.80 -3.86
C ARG A 52 -1.85 -6.09 -2.38
N SER A 53 -2.85 -6.68 -1.75
CA SER A 53 -2.78 -7.15 -0.37
C SER A 53 -3.06 -8.64 -0.33
N ASP A 54 -2.08 -9.41 0.12
CA ASP A 54 -2.21 -10.84 0.37
C ASP A 54 -2.37 -11.05 1.87
N GLN A 55 -3.46 -11.68 2.29
CA GLN A 55 -3.73 -12.02 3.69
C GLN A 55 -3.82 -13.54 3.84
N THR A 56 -2.95 -14.10 4.66
CA THR A 56 -2.97 -15.51 5.05
C THR A 56 -3.48 -15.61 6.47
N MET A 57 -4.62 -16.25 6.70
CA MET A 57 -5.19 -16.44 8.03
C MET A 57 -5.81 -17.84 8.15
N GLY A 58 -5.33 -18.65 9.10
CA GLY A 58 -5.90 -19.98 9.39
C GLY A 58 -5.81 -21.00 8.24
N GLY A 59 -4.87 -20.83 7.30
CA GLY A 59 -4.69 -21.71 6.15
C GLY A 59 -5.38 -21.25 4.85
N ASN A 60 -6.24 -20.23 4.93
CA ASN A 60 -6.83 -19.60 3.74
C ASN A 60 -5.99 -18.38 3.34
N GLN A 61 -5.76 -18.24 2.04
CA GLN A 61 -5.08 -17.10 1.45
C GLN A 61 -6.10 -16.27 0.67
N MET A 62 -6.22 -14.99 1.01
CA MET A 62 -7.04 -14.03 0.28
C MET A 62 -6.13 -12.99 -0.35
N SER A 63 -6.27 -12.76 -1.65
CA SER A 63 -5.51 -11.76 -2.39
C SER A 63 -6.45 -10.68 -2.93
N THR A 64 -6.24 -9.45 -2.51
CA THR A 64 -6.99 -8.28 -2.96
C THR A 64 -6.09 -7.43 -3.85
N PHE A 65 -6.55 -7.11 -5.04
CA PHE A 65 -5.91 -6.21 -5.98
C PHE A 65 -6.76 -4.95 -6.09
N MET A 66 -6.12 -3.80 -5.97
CA MET A 66 -6.75 -2.49 -6.12
C MET A 66 -5.96 -1.71 -7.16
N ASP A 67 -6.64 -1.25 -8.19
CA ASP A 67 -6.10 -0.32 -9.17
C ASP A 67 -6.77 1.04 -8.98
N VAL A 68 -5.99 2.00 -8.51
CA VAL A 68 -6.47 3.36 -8.21
C VAL A 68 -6.78 4.13 -9.49
N ASP A 69 -6.18 3.75 -10.63
CA ASP A 69 -6.41 4.41 -11.92
C ASP A 69 -7.73 3.98 -12.55
N SER A 70 -8.05 2.69 -12.51
CA SER A 70 -9.33 2.17 -13.03
C SER A 70 -10.46 2.23 -11.99
N GLY A 71 -10.13 2.44 -10.71
CA GLY A 71 -11.10 2.37 -9.62
C GLY A 71 -11.59 0.95 -9.34
N GLU A 72 -10.90 -0.06 -9.86
CA GLU A 72 -11.30 -1.46 -9.75
C GLU A 72 -10.66 -2.12 -8.53
N MET A 73 -11.46 -2.94 -7.85
CA MET A 73 -11.02 -3.80 -6.76
C MET A 73 -11.43 -5.24 -7.07
N ILE A 74 -10.46 -6.15 -7.06
CA ILE A 74 -10.66 -7.58 -7.31
C ILE A 74 -10.16 -8.35 -6.11
N THR A 75 -11.00 -9.21 -5.55
CA THR A 75 -10.63 -10.10 -4.45
C THR A 75 -10.68 -11.55 -4.92
N LEU A 76 -9.61 -12.29 -4.67
CA LEU A 76 -9.47 -13.72 -4.94
C LEU A 76 -9.31 -14.47 -3.61
N ASN A 77 -9.95 -15.64 -3.49
CA ASN A 77 -9.90 -16.55 -2.35
C ASN A 77 -9.72 -17.98 -2.87
#